data_AF-A0A352KUQ8-F1
#
_entry.id   AF-A0A352KUQ8-F1
#
_cell.length_a   1.000
_cell.length_b   1.000
_cell.length_c   1.000
_cell.angle_alpha   90.00
_cell.angle_beta   90.00
_cell.angle_gamma   90.00
#
_symmetry.space_group_name_H-M   'P 1'
#
loop_
_entity.id
_entity.type
_entity.pdbx_description
1 polymer ?
#
loop_
_entity_poly.entity_id
_entity_poly.type
_entity_poly.pdbx_seq_one_letter_code
_entity_poly.pdbx_strand_id
1 'polypeptide(L)'
;MDLTQLTHRTDIGHELTTALLVNADNGALIAPMEMHLNTAAGVFSTRDPAPEDVKHPDQVLPAMEASRTWGLDKPCLHVIDRDADSVDHYRTWNAAGHYFLVRADDRSVRWDSSSCLLSDVAGKFRSQNQLKCVGDADFHGKPAKLWVGETRVVLDRPAKKSVGGVRSQKPGEPVELRFLVVEVRDEFGVRLDDWMLLSNLGEETASTEHLARCYYWRWKIESFFKWLKSHGQQTEQWCQHTGASIAKRLLIAAMACMLV
;
A
#
# COMPACT_ATOMS: atom_id res chain seq x y z
N MET A 1 24.19 -20.73 3.20
CA MET A 1 22.80 -20.31 2.97
C MET A 1 22.83 -19.09 2.10
N ASP A 2 21.80 -18.92 1.27
CA ASP A 2 21.69 -17.88 0.26
C ASP A 2 21.09 -16.58 0.82
N LEU A 3 21.67 -16.07 1.91
CA LEU A 3 21.07 -14.98 2.69
C LEU A 3 21.61 -13.62 2.23
N THR A 4 20.72 -12.65 2.07
CA THR A 4 21.08 -11.26 1.80
C THR A 4 21.02 -10.42 3.07
N GLN A 5 21.74 -9.30 3.08
CA GLN A 5 21.56 -8.29 4.11
C GLN A 5 20.28 -7.51 3.81
N LEU A 6 19.39 -7.44 4.80
CA LEU A 6 18.15 -6.66 4.74
C LEU A 6 18.43 -5.22 5.19
N THR A 7 17.61 -4.67 6.07
CA THR A 7 17.63 -3.25 6.48
C THR A 7 18.88 -2.90 7.31
N HIS A 8 19.39 -3.83 8.10
CA HIS A 8 20.54 -3.61 9.01
C HIS A 8 21.63 -4.64 8.81
N ARG A 9 22.88 -4.30 9.19
CA ARG A 9 24.05 -5.18 9.03
C ARG A 9 23.90 -6.55 9.69
N THR A 10 23.09 -6.65 10.74
CA THR A 10 22.81 -7.89 11.47
C THR A 10 21.51 -8.56 11.04
N ASP A 11 20.73 -7.90 10.20
CA ASP A 11 19.46 -8.41 9.69
C ASP A 11 19.73 -9.15 8.38
N ILE A 12 19.87 -10.46 8.48
CA ILE A 12 20.31 -11.33 7.38
C ILE A 12 19.21 -12.34 7.11
N GLY A 13 18.69 -12.38 5.89
CA GLY A 13 17.54 -13.20 5.54
C GLY A 13 17.25 -13.21 4.05
N HIS A 14 15.98 -13.46 3.70
CA HIS A 14 15.46 -13.23 2.36
C HIS A 14 14.40 -12.13 2.44
N GLU A 15 14.35 -11.27 1.43
CA GLU A 15 13.26 -10.30 1.29
C GLU A 15 12.20 -10.89 0.35
N LEU A 16 10.94 -10.82 0.77
CA LEU A 16 9.81 -11.28 -0.05
C LEU A 16 8.87 -10.10 -0.31
N THR A 17 8.82 -9.66 -1.56
CA THR A 17 7.80 -8.72 -2.04
C THR A 17 6.65 -9.49 -2.66
N THR A 18 5.41 -9.06 -2.39
CA THR A 18 4.21 -9.68 -2.97
C THR A 18 3.21 -8.62 -3.41
N ALA A 19 2.69 -8.75 -4.64
CA ALA A 19 1.51 -8.03 -5.08
C ALA A 19 0.29 -8.92 -4.85
N LEU A 20 -0.54 -8.57 -3.87
CA LEU A 20 -1.71 -9.35 -3.47
C LEU A 20 -2.99 -8.75 -4.05
N LEU A 21 -3.74 -9.52 -4.84
CA LEU A 21 -5.01 -9.11 -5.40
C LEU A 21 -6.14 -9.42 -4.43
N VAL A 22 -6.96 -8.41 -4.16
CA VAL A 22 -8.08 -8.46 -3.23
C VAL A 22 -9.33 -7.92 -3.92
N ASN A 23 -10.47 -8.54 -3.68
CA ASN A 23 -11.76 -8.05 -4.16
C ASN A 23 -12.11 -6.72 -3.46
N ALA A 24 -12.31 -5.67 -4.24
CA ALA A 24 -12.56 -4.32 -3.71
C ALA A 24 -13.89 -4.18 -2.95
N ASP A 25 -14.88 -5.03 -3.23
CA ASP A 25 -16.23 -4.91 -2.67
C ASP A 25 -16.35 -5.60 -1.31
N ASN A 26 -15.64 -6.73 -1.13
CA ASN A 26 -15.79 -7.57 0.08
C ASN A 26 -14.47 -7.92 0.80
N GLY A 27 -13.32 -7.51 0.27
CA GLY A 27 -12.02 -7.77 0.88
C GLY A 27 -11.55 -9.23 0.79
N ALA A 28 -12.19 -10.08 -0.02
CA ALA A 28 -11.77 -11.46 -0.23
C ALA A 28 -10.42 -11.51 -0.96
N LEU A 29 -9.53 -12.40 -0.53
CA LEU A 29 -8.28 -12.67 -1.22
C LEU A 29 -8.56 -13.37 -2.55
N ILE A 30 -7.91 -12.92 -3.62
CA ILE A 30 -8.05 -13.52 -4.95
C ILE A 30 -6.79 -14.33 -5.28
N ALA A 31 -5.62 -13.68 -5.32
CA ALA A 31 -4.37 -14.34 -5.64
C ALA A 31 -3.14 -13.49 -5.29
N PRO A 32 -1.98 -14.10 -4.96
CA PRO A 32 -0.70 -13.43 -4.97
C PRO A 32 -0.23 -13.31 -6.44
N MET A 33 -0.55 -12.19 -7.08
CA MET A 33 -0.33 -12.00 -8.52
C MET A 33 1.14 -12.01 -8.88
N GLU A 34 1.99 -11.51 -7.96
CA GLU A 34 3.42 -11.59 -8.11
C GLU A 34 4.12 -11.81 -6.78
N MET A 35 5.23 -12.53 -6.83
CA MET A 35 6.12 -12.76 -5.71
C MET A 35 7.56 -12.65 -6.17
N HIS A 36 8.36 -11.89 -5.42
CA HIS A 36 9.79 -11.66 -5.67
C HIS A 36 10.56 -11.99 -4.40
N LEU A 37 11.35 -13.06 -4.45
CA LEU A 37 12.24 -13.47 -3.35
C LEU A 37 13.66 -13.02 -3.66
N ASN A 38 14.14 -12.00 -2.96
CA ASN A 38 15.51 -11.52 -3.06
C ASN A 38 16.44 -12.34 -2.15
N THR A 39 17.54 -12.83 -2.72
CA THR A 39 18.55 -13.66 -2.08
C THR A 39 19.95 -13.20 -2.49
N ALA A 40 21.01 -13.74 -1.87
CA ALA A 40 22.38 -13.40 -2.29
C ALA A 40 22.74 -13.91 -3.70
N ALA A 41 22.02 -14.91 -4.22
CA ALA A 41 22.16 -15.44 -5.56
C ALA A 41 21.32 -14.69 -6.61
N GLY A 42 20.45 -13.77 -6.18
CA GLY A 42 19.61 -12.94 -7.04
C GLY A 42 18.12 -13.00 -6.69
N VAL A 43 17.29 -12.53 -7.62
CA VAL A 43 15.84 -12.43 -7.44
C VAL A 43 15.15 -13.63 -8.08
N PHE A 44 14.50 -14.47 -7.26
CA PHE A 44 13.58 -15.50 -7.75
C PHE A 44 12.18 -14.90 -7.87
N SER A 45 11.67 -14.79 -9.10
CA SER A 45 10.44 -14.07 -9.41
C SER A 45 9.41 -14.94 -10.12
N THR A 46 8.12 -14.66 -9.88
CA THR A 46 7.02 -15.14 -10.73
C THR A 46 6.85 -14.33 -12.02
N ARG A 47 7.52 -13.18 -12.13
CA ARG A 47 7.54 -12.33 -13.32
C ARG A 47 8.73 -12.68 -14.19
N ASP A 48 8.52 -12.68 -15.51
CA ASP A 48 9.58 -12.85 -16.51
C ASP A 48 9.61 -11.64 -17.47
N PRO A 49 10.75 -10.91 -17.58
CA PRO A 49 11.94 -11.05 -16.76
C PRO A 49 11.69 -10.69 -15.28
N ALA A 50 12.52 -11.23 -14.38
CA ALA A 50 12.51 -10.83 -12.98
C ALA A 50 12.77 -9.32 -12.85
N PRO A 51 12.09 -8.62 -11.92
CA PRO A 51 12.32 -7.19 -11.72
C PRO A 51 13.73 -6.94 -11.18
N GLU A 52 14.24 -5.73 -11.42
CA GLU A 52 15.48 -5.27 -10.80
C GLU A 52 15.34 -5.20 -9.27
N ASP A 53 16.45 -5.49 -8.59
CA ASP A 53 16.55 -5.32 -7.14
C ASP A 53 16.68 -3.82 -6.79
N VAL A 54 15.53 -3.17 -6.68
CA VAL A 54 15.39 -1.77 -6.29
C VAL A 54 14.76 -1.65 -4.92
N LYS A 55 14.88 -0.47 -4.30
CA LYS A 55 14.27 -0.19 -3.00
C LYS A 55 12.75 -0.36 -3.06
N HIS A 56 12.17 -0.80 -1.94
CA HIS A 56 10.75 -1.13 -1.85
C HIS A 56 9.77 -0.11 -2.49
N PRO A 57 9.88 1.22 -2.26
CA PRO A 57 8.97 2.17 -2.89
C PRO A 57 9.08 2.22 -4.42
N ASP A 58 10.28 1.98 -4.96
CA ASP A 58 10.55 1.99 -6.40
C ASP A 58 10.06 0.68 -7.07
N GLN A 59 9.75 -0.38 -6.31
CA GLN A 59 9.14 -1.62 -6.81
C GLN A 59 7.66 -1.44 -7.19
N VAL A 60 7.01 -0.37 -6.71
CA VAL A 60 5.56 -0.15 -6.89
C VAL A 60 5.20 0.12 -8.35
N LEU A 61 5.90 1.02 -9.05
CA LEU A 61 5.58 1.33 -10.44
C LEU A 61 5.73 0.10 -11.36
N PRO A 62 6.82 -0.68 -11.29
CA PRO A 62 6.91 -1.94 -12.04
C PRO A 62 5.76 -2.91 -11.73
N ALA A 63 5.27 -2.98 -10.49
CA ALA A 63 4.09 -3.78 -10.12
C ALA A 63 2.80 -3.24 -10.75
N MET A 64 2.62 -1.92 -10.78
CA MET A 64 1.50 -1.27 -11.45
C MET A 64 1.50 -1.53 -12.96
N GLU A 65 2.66 -1.43 -13.61
CA GLU A 65 2.79 -1.67 -15.05
C GLU A 65 2.44 -3.11 -15.41
N ALA A 66 2.99 -4.08 -14.67
CA ALA A 66 2.70 -5.49 -14.89
C ALA A 66 1.24 -5.84 -14.60
N SER A 67 0.54 -5.11 -13.73
CA SER A 67 -0.87 -5.40 -13.47
C SER A 67 -1.76 -5.25 -14.69
N ARG A 68 -1.33 -4.48 -15.70
CA ARG A 68 -2.03 -4.35 -16.98
C ARG A 68 -2.00 -5.63 -17.82
N THR A 69 -1.04 -6.53 -17.57
CA THR A 69 -0.87 -7.77 -18.32
C THR A 69 -1.45 -8.99 -17.60
N TRP A 70 -2.07 -8.81 -16.43
CA TRP A 70 -2.65 -9.91 -15.64
C TRP A 70 -3.98 -10.45 -16.19
N GLY A 71 -4.50 -9.88 -17.28
CA GLY A 71 -5.76 -10.35 -17.90
C GLY A 71 -7.00 -10.08 -17.05
N LEU A 72 -6.98 -9.03 -16.24
CA LEU A 72 -8.13 -8.62 -15.42
C LEU A 72 -9.12 -7.78 -16.23
N ASP A 73 -10.41 -8.05 -16.07
CA ASP A 73 -11.48 -7.32 -16.77
C ASP A 73 -11.66 -5.87 -16.27
N LYS A 74 -11.15 -5.57 -15.08
CA LYS A 74 -11.27 -4.26 -14.42
C LYS A 74 -9.88 -3.69 -14.14
N PRO A 75 -9.71 -2.35 -14.21
CA PRO A 75 -8.47 -1.72 -13.79
C PRO A 75 -8.22 -1.92 -12.29
N CYS A 76 -6.95 -2.02 -11.89
CA CYS A 76 -6.56 -2.15 -10.49
C CYS A 76 -6.53 -0.80 -9.78
N LEU A 77 -7.05 -0.77 -8.55
CA LEU A 77 -6.71 0.24 -7.56
C LEU A 77 -5.52 -0.25 -6.73
N HIS A 78 -4.39 0.43 -6.80
CA HIS A 78 -3.19 0.08 -6.06
C HIS A 78 -3.21 0.70 -4.66
N VAL A 79 -3.39 -0.13 -3.62
CA VAL A 79 -3.47 0.29 -2.22
C VAL A 79 -2.10 0.18 -1.57
N ILE A 80 -1.56 1.29 -1.08
CA ILE A 80 -0.15 1.41 -0.67
C ILE A 80 -0.05 2.10 0.70
N ASP A 81 0.85 1.61 1.55
CA ASP A 81 1.13 2.25 2.86
C ASP A 81 2.06 3.47 2.69
N ARG A 82 2.35 4.16 3.79
CA ARG A 82 3.16 5.39 3.85
C ARG A 82 4.56 5.30 3.26
N ASP A 83 5.14 4.09 3.15
CA ASP A 83 6.51 3.92 2.68
C ASP A 83 6.73 4.45 1.25
N ALA A 84 5.66 4.54 0.45
CA ALA A 84 5.73 5.09 -0.90
C ALA A 84 5.19 6.52 -1.03
N ASP A 85 4.90 7.22 0.08
CA ASP A 85 4.33 8.57 0.09
C ASP A 85 5.34 9.62 -0.42
N SER A 86 5.33 9.87 -1.73
CA SER A 86 6.26 10.82 -2.39
C SER A 86 5.57 11.57 -3.52
N VAL A 87 5.82 12.88 -3.61
CA VAL A 87 5.26 13.71 -4.70
C VAL A 87 5.71 13.23 -6.07
N ASP A 88 6.96 12.73 -6.20
CA ASP A 88 7.44 12.22 -7.48
C ASP A 88 6.71 10.92 -7.87
N HIS A 89 6.39 10.06 -6.89
CA HIS A 89 5.62 8.85 -7.12
C HIS A 89 4.19 9.15 -7.56
N TYR A 90 3.47 10.02 -6.83
CA TYR A 90 2.12 10.43 -7.23
C TYR A 90 2.08 10.97 -8.66
N ARG A 91 3.02 11.85 -9.03
CA ARG A 91 3.13 12.37 -10.40
C ARG A 91 3.40 11.28 -11.42
N THR A 92 4.34 10.39 -11.13
CA THR A 92 4.75 9.32 -12.04
C THR A 92 3.60 8.34 -12.27
N TRP A 93 2.96 7.85 -11.21
CA TRP A 93 1.83 6.93 -11.30
C TRP A 93 0.62 7.57 -11.98
N ASN A 94 0.32 8.83 -11.67
CA ASN A 94 -0.77 9.57 -12.30
C ASN A 94 -0.53 9.80 -13.80
N ALA A 95 0.68 10.22 -14.18
CA ALA A 95 1.04 10.41 -15.59
C ALA A 95 1.03 9.09 -16.38
N ALA A 96 1.36 7.97 -15.73
CA ALA A 96 1.27 6.63 -16.30
C ALA A 96 -0.17 6.04 -16.28
N GLY A 97 -1.16 6.81 -15.81
CA GLY A 97 -2.58 6.41 -15.81
C GLY A 97 -2.91 5.25 -14.88
N HIS A 98 -2.20 5.13 -13.75
CA HIS A 98 -2.50 4.14 -12.71
C HIS A 98 -3.39 4.76 -11.62
N TYR A 99 -4.31 3.96 -11.10
CA TYR A 99 -5.15 4.35 -9.97
C TYR A 99 -4.51 3.92 -8.66
N PHE A 100 -4.40 4.83 -7.70
CA PHE A 100 -3.80 4.54 -6.40
C PHE A 100 -4.63 5.05 -5.23
N LEU A 101 -4.39 4.43 -4.09
CA LEU A 101 -4.86 4.86 -2.78
C LEU A 101 -3.71 4.70 -1.79
N VAL A 102 -3.14 5.82 -1.35
CA VAL A 102 -1.90 5.82 -0.55
C VAL A 102 -2.20 6.39 0.82
N ARG A 103 -1.73 5.75 1.88
CA ARG A 103 -1.64 6.40 3.19
C ARG A 103 -0.54 7.44 3.15
N ALA A 104 -0.91 8.70 3.28
CA ALA A 104 0.04 9.80 3.33
C ALA A 104 0.57 9.99 4.75
N ASP A 105 1.86 10.33 4.85
CA ASP A 105 2.40 11.02 6.01
C ASP A 105 1.93 12.48 6.00
N ASP A 106 2.25 13.22 7.06
CA ASP A 106 1.89 14.62 7.10
C ASP A 106 2.71 15.43 6.09
N ARG A 107 2.01 16.00 5.12
CA ARG A 107 2.62 16.77 4.03
C ARG A 107 1.81 18.00 3.72
N SER A 108 2.51 18.98 3.18
CA SER A 108 1.83 20.19 2.73
C SER A 108 1.17 19.99 1.38
N VAL A 109 -0.08 20.41 1.31
CA VAL A 109 -0.90 20.47 0.12
C VAL A 109 -1.43 21.88 -0.07
N ARG A 110 -2.02 22.15 -1.23
CA ARG A 110 -2.92 23.29 -1.42
C ARG A 110 -4.36 22.83 -1.22
N TRP A 111 -5.07 23.53 -0.34
CA TRP A 111 -6.47 23.30 -0.02
C TRP A 111 -7.14 24.67 0.17
N ASP A 112 -8.28 24.90 -0.50
CA ASP A 112 -8.96 26.20 -0.55
C ASP A 112 -8.02 27.39 -0.86
N SER A 113 -7.17 27.22 -1.88
CA SER A 113 -6.15 28.19 -2.32
C SER A 113 -5.04 28.50 -1.30
N SER A 114 -5.03 27.85 -0.14
CA SER A 114 -4.03 28.03 0.90
C SER A 114 -3.12 26.81 1.00
N SER A 115 -1.85 27.02 1.36
CA SER A 115 -0.98 25.90 1.67
C SER A 115 -1.13 25.51 3.15
N CYS A 116 -1.45 24.24 3.41
CA CYS A 116 -1.61 23.70 4.77
C CYS A 116 -1.11 22.25 4.83
N LEU A 117 -0.93 21.73 6.04
CA LEU A 117 -0.61 20.32 6.24
C LEU A 117 -1.88 19.47 6.12
N LEU A 118 -1.74 18.20 5.71
CA LEU A 118 -2.86 17.26 5.70
C LEU A 118 -3.45 17.09 7.11
N SER A 119 -2.59 17.10 8.14
CA SER A 119 -3.01 17.04 9.54
C SER A 119 -3.91 18.22 9.94
N ASP A 120 -3.66 19.43 9.41
CA ASP A 120 -4.51 20.61 9.65
C ASP A 120 -5.90 20.43 9.04
N VAL A 121 -5.96 19.91 7.81
CA VAL A 121 -7.22 19.62 7.13
C VAL A 121 -7.99 18.54 7.89
N ALA A 122 -7.32 17.45 8.28
CA ALA A 122 -7.92 16.40 9.10
C ALA A 122 -8.42 16.93 10.45
N GLY A 123 -7.67 17.85 11.09
CA GLY A 123 -8.06 18.53 12.32
C GLY A 123 -9.35 19.34 12.16
N LYS A 124 -9.54 20.03 11.03
CA LYS A 124 -10.78 20.75 10.72
C LYS A 124 -11.97 19.83 10.51
N PHE A 125 -11.78 18.72 9.77
CA PHE A 125 -12.83 17.72 9.60
C PHE A 125 -13.32 17.16 10.94
N ARG A 126 -12.39 16.92 11.86
CA ARG A 126 -12.67 16.45 13.22
C ARG A 126 -13.40 17.50 14.05
N SER A 127 -12.90 18.73 14.11
CA SER A 127 -13.50 19.79 14.93
C SER A 127 -14.88 20.25 14.44
N GLN A 128 -15.16 20.08 13.14
CA GLN A 128 -16.44 20.41 12.51
C GLN A 128 -17.39 19.22 12.40
N ASN A 129 -17.03 18.06 12.97
CA ASN A 129 -17.81 16.81 12.92
C ASN A 129 -18.25 16.41 11.50
N GLN A 130 -17.33 16.54 10.53
CA GLN A 130 -17.58 16.27 9.11
C GLN A 130 -17.37 14.80 8.71
N LEU A 131 -16.87 13.97 9.62
CA LEU A 131 -16.72 12.54 9.38
C LEU A 131 -18.07 11.83 9.53
N LYS A 132 -18.43 11.00 8.56
CA LYS A 132 -19.66 10.20 8.56
C LYS A 132 -19.32 8.74 8.82
N CYS A 133 -20.13 8.06 9.64
CA CYS A 133 -20.02 6.62 9.81
C CYS A 133 -20.42 5.91 8.50
N VAL A 134 -19.53 5.09 7.95
CA VAL A 134 -19.73 4.40 6.66
C VAL A 134 -19.86 2.88 6.79
N GLY A 135 -19.72 2.32 7.98
CA GLY A 135 -19.99 0.90 8.22
C GLY A 135 -19.12 0.29 9.30
N ASP A 136 -19.32 -1.00 9.49
CA ASP A 136 -18.59 -1.80 10.47
C ASP A 136 -17.16 -2.09 10.00
N ALA A 137 -16.28 -2.23 10.99
CA ALA A 137 -14.92 -2.70 10.85
C ALA A 137 -14.56 -3.62 12.02
N ASP A 138 -13.48 -4.37 11.85
CA ASP A 138 -12.79 -5.08 12.90
C ASP A 138 -11.43 -4.43 13.15
N PHE A 139 -11.11 -4.17 14.42
CA PHE A 139 -9.81 -3.71 14.85
C PHE A 139 -9.22 -4.70 15.86
N HIS A 140 -8.28 -5.52 15.40
CA HIS A 140 -7.63 -6.56 16.20
C HIS A 140 -8.62 -7.54 16.87
N GLY A 141 -9.65 -7.98 16.15
CA GLY A 141 -10.67 -8.90 16.65
C GLY A 141 -11.78 -8.23 17.47
N LYS A 142 -11.80 -6.89 17.52
CA LYS A 142 -12.82 -6.12 18.24
C LYS A 142 -13.72 -5.37 17.25
N PRO A 143 -15.05 -5.34 17.48
CA PRO A 143 -15.96 -4.52 16.69
C PRO A 143 -15.57 -3.04 16.72
N ALA A 144 -15.58 -2.41 15.55
CA ALA A 144 -15.30 -1.01 15.34
C ALA A 144 -16.19 -0.48 14.19
N LYS A 145 -16.12 0.82 13.93
CA LYS A 145 -16.79 1.50 12.82
C LYS A 145 -15.83 2.39 12.07
N LEU A 146 -15.99 2.47 10.75
CA LEU A 146 -15.26 3.40 9.90
C LEU A 146 -16.01 4.73 9.82
N TRP A 147 -15.26 5.81 10.02
CA TRP A 147 -15.72 7.18 9.92
C TRP A 147 -14.89 7.91 8.88
N VAL A 148 -15.55 8.53 7.89
CA VAL A 148 -14.85 9.08 6.73
C VAL A 148 -15.36 10.46 6.37
N GLY A 149 -14.43 11.34 6.02
CA GLY A 149 -14.69 12.60 5.34
C GLY A 149 -13.74 12.76 4.16
N GLU A 150 -14.13 13.59 3.20
CA GLU A 150 -13.36 13.80 1.98
C GLU A 150 -13.34 15.28 1.58
N THR A 151 -12.21 15.71 1.04
CA THR A 151 -12.08 16.97 0.29
C THR A 151 -11.10 16.78 -0.88
N ARG A 152 -10.90 17.84 -1.67
CA ARG A 152 -9.91 17.85 -2.75
C ARG A 152 -8.70 18.65 -2.33
N VAL A 153 -7.53 18.13 -2.63
CA VAL A 153 -6.25 18.79 -2.35
C VAL A 153 -5.36 18.74 -3.58
N VAL A 154 -4.41 19.67 -3.68
CA VAL A 154 -3.45 19.67 -4.77
C VAL A 154 -2.03 19.55 -4.25
N LEU A 155 -1.28 18.61 -4.81
CA LEU A 155 0.17 18.50 -4.63
C LEU A 155 0.87 19.32 -5.72
N ASP A 156 1.22 20.56 -5.38
CA ASP A 156 1.88 21.51 -6.31
C ASP A 156 3.36 21.77 -6.01
N ARG A 157 3.85 21.35 -4.84
CA ARG A 157 5.25 21.57 -4.45
C ARG A 157 6.24 20.73 -5.27
N PRO A 158 7.50 21.18 -5.42
CA PRO A 158 8.57 20.35 -6.00
C PRO A 158 8.75 19.06 -5.21
N ALA A 159 8.95 17.95 -5.92
CA ALA A 159 9.31 16.69 -5.29
C ALA A 159 10.73 16.79 -4.73
N LYS A 160 10.95 16.27 -3.52
CA LYS A 160 12.27 16.25 -2.88
C LYS A 160 12.82 14.83 -2.94
N LYS A 161 14.04 14.67 -3.45
CA LYS A 161 14.78 13.41 -3.39
C LYS A 161 16.12 13.61 -2.70
N SER A 162 16.55 12.59 -1.96
CA SER A 162 17.87 12.54 -1.33
C SER A 162 18.58 11.29 -1.81
N VAL A 163 19.60 11.44 -2.67
CA VAL A 163 20.39 10.33 -3.22
C VAL A 163 21.84 10.54 -2.81
N GLY A 164 22.43 9.57 -2.12
CA GLY A 164 23.82 9.66 -1.64
C GLY A 164 24.09 10.87 -0.72
N GLY A 165 23.08 11.36 -0.01
CA GLY A 165 23.17 12.57 0.84
C GLY A 165 22.96 13.89 0.09
N VAL A 166 22.85 13.87 -1.25
CA VAL A 166 22.56 15.05 -2.05
C VAL A 166 21.06 15.24 -2.17
N ARG A 167 20.57 16.38 -1.68
CA ARG A 167 19.17 16.79 -1.79
C ARG A 167 18.94 17.48 -3.13
N SER A 168 17.97 16.99 -3.90
CA SER A 168 17.50 17.62 -5.13
C SER A 168 16.01 17.94 -5.02
N GLN A 169 15.60 18.97 -5.75
CA GLN A 169 14.19 19.32 -5.94
C GLN A 169 13.85 19.20 -7.42
N LYS A 170 12.73 18.53 -7.71
CA LYS A 170 12.21 18.35 -9.05
C LYS A 170 10.83 19.01 -9.12
N PRO A 171 10.72 20.20 -9.72
CA PRO A 171 9.42 20.77 -10.08
C PRO A 171 8.65 19.81 -10.99
N GLY A 172 7.34 19.90 -11.00
CA GLY A 172 6.49 19.10 -11.87
C GLY A 172 5.04 19.54 -11.79
N GLU A 173 4.23 19.00 -12.68
CA GLU A 173 2.82 19.37 -12.77
C GLU A 173 2.08 19.13 -11.44
N PRO A 174 1.20 20.05 -11.02
CA PRO A 174 0.34 19.84 -9.88
C PRO A 174 -0.53 18.59 -10.07
N VAL A 175 -0.69 17.79 -9.02
CA VAL A 175 -1.59 16.64 -9.02
C VAL A 175 -2.76 16.93 -8.10
N GLU A 176 -3.96 17.04 -8.65
CA GLU A 176 -5.20 17.11 -7.89
C GLU A 176 -5.57 15.71 -7.40
N LEU A 177 -5.85 15.59 -6.11
CA LEU A 177 -6.14 14.33 -5.44
C LEU A 177 -7.35 14.49 -4.53
N ARG A 178 -8.09 13.40 -4.38
CA ARG A 178 -9.05 13.24 -3.29
C ARG A 178 -8.26 12.95 -2.02
N PHE A 179 -8.54 13.73 -0.99
CA PHE A 179 -8.01 13.55 0.34
C PHE A 179 -9.11 13.04 1.26
N LEU A 180 -8.90 11.83 1.79
CA LEU A 180 -9.82 11.20 2.71
C LEU A 180 -9.22 11.22 4.12
N VAL A 181 -10.03 11.63 5.08
CA VAL A 181 -9.75 11.53 6.51
C VAL A 181 -10.56 10.35 7.02
N VAL A 182 -9.88 9.28 7.41
CA VAL A 182 -10.51 8.04 7.90
C VAL A 182 -10.17 7.85 9.37
N GLU A 183 -11.16 7.49 10.18
CA GLU A 183 -10.98 7.06 11.56
C GLU A 183 -11.64 5.71 11.79
N VAL A 184 -10.94 4.84 12.49
CA VAL A 184 -11.53 3.63 13.07
C VAL A 184 -11.93 3.98 14.50
N ARG A 185 -13.21 3.84 14.84
CA ARG A 185 -13.73 4.16 16.18
C ARG A 185 -14.39 2.93 16.81
N ASP A 186 -14.27 2.79 18.12
CA ASP A 186 -15.02 1.76 18.86
C ASP A 186 -16.50 2.13 19.04
N GLU A 187 -17.25 1.29 19.75
CA GLU A 187 -18.67 1.49 20.04
C GLU A 187 -18.97 2.74 20.88
N PHE A 188 -17.99 3.24 21.65
CA PHE A 188 -18.09 4.45 22.46
C PHE A 188 -17.65 5.70 21.70
N GLY A 189 -17.24 5.57 20.44
CA GLY A 189 -16.72 6.65 19.62
C GLY A 189 -15.27 7.01 19.91
N VAL A 190 -14.55 6.21 20.69
CA VAL A 190 -13.11 6.38 20.92
C VAL A 190 -12.36 5.98 19.67
N ARG A 191 -11.44 6.84 19.23
CA ARG A 191 -10.61 6.60 18.05
C ARG A 191 -9.53 5.56 18.35
N LEU A 192 -9.55 4.47 17.61
CA LEU A 192 -8.59 3.35 17.69
C LEU A 192 -7.43 3.53 16.71
N ASP A 193 -7.70 4.07 15.52
CA ASP A 193 -6.69 4.38 14.50
C ASP A 193 -7.19 5.51 13.57
N ASP A 194 -6.28 6.14 12.83
CA ASP A 194 -6.60 7.14 11.82
C ASP A 194 -5.66 7.12 10.61
N TRP A 195 -6.24 7.40 9.45
CA TRP A 195 -5.55 7.41 8.17
C TRP A 195 -5.85 8.68 7.39
N MET A 196 -4.79 9.27 6.85
CA MET A 196 -4.83 10.33 5.85
C MET A 196 -4.56 9.67 4.51
N LEU A 197 -5.56 9.59 3.63
CA LEU A 197 -5.44 8.87 2.37
C LEU A 197 -5.51 9.81 1.18
N LEU A 198 -4.66 9.56 0.19
CA LEU A 198 -4.63 10.29 -1.07
C LEU A 198 -4.95 9.35 -2.23
N SER A 199 -5.87 9.76 -3.11
CA SER A 199 -6.25 9.01 -4.31
C SER A 199 -6.46 9.91 -5.51
N ASN A 200 -6.10 9.42 -6.70
CA ASN A 200 -6.42 10.06 -7.98
C ASN A 200 -7.68 9.47 -8.64
N LEU A 201 -8.40 8.56 -7.97
CA LEU A 201 -9.57 7.90 -8.52
C LEU A 201 -10.79 8.83 -8.46
N GLY A 202 -11.43 9.12 -9.60
CA GLY A 202 -12.58 10.02 -9.65
C GLY A 202 -13.81 9.53 -8.86
N GLU A 203 -14.66 10.47 -8.47
CA GLU A 203 -15.90 10.22 -7.69
C GLU A 203 -16.89 9.34 -8.46
N GLU A 204 -16.85 9.38 -9.80
CA GLU A 204 -17.65 8.54 -10.69
C GLU A 204 -17.21 7.07 -10.68
N THR A 205 -15.98 6.78 -10.26
CA THR A 205 -15.43 5.42 -10.27
C THR A 205 -15.54 4.74 -8.91
N ALA A 206 -15.33 5.48 -7.81
CA ALA A 206 -15.49 4.94 -6.46
C ALA A 206 -15.99 5.99 -5.46
N SER A 207 -16.94 5.59 -4.62
CA SER A 207 -17.40 6.43 -3.51
C SER A 207 -16.32 6.60 -2.44
N THR A 208 -16.47 7.63 -1.61
CA THR A 208 -15.62 7.88 -0.44
C THR A 208 -15.56 6.68 0.49
N GLU A 209 -16.71 6.05 0.76
CA GLU A 209 -16.81 4.84 1.57
C GLU A 209 -16.05 3.67 0.94
N HIS A 210 -16.19 3.49 -0.36
CA HIS A 210 -15.55 2.38 -1.08
C HIS A 210 -14.02 2.49 -1.02
N LEU A 211 -13.47 3.68 -1.20
CA LEU A 211 -12.03 3.93 -1.02
C LEU A 211 -11.58 3.65 0.41
N ALA A 212 -12.31 4.13 1.42
CA ALA A 212 -11.95 3.85 2.82
C ALA A 212 -11.96 2.34 3.14
N ARG A 213 -12.93 1.59 2.61
CA ARG A 213 -12.98 0.13 2.72
C ARG A 213 -11.80 -0.53 1.99
N CYS A 214 -11.43 -0.06 0.80
CA CYS A 214 -10.26 -0.57 0.08
C CYS A 214 -8.97 -0.41 0.91
N TYR A 215 -8.78 0.74 1.59
CA TYR A 215 -7.63 0.90 2.47
C TYR A 215 -7.71 0.04 3.73
N TYR A 216 -8.91 -0.13 4.30
CA TYR A 216 -9.12 -1.06 5.41
C TYR A 216 -8.68 -2.49 5.03
N TRP A 217 -8.93 -2.92 3.80
CA TRP A 217 -8.47 -4.21 3.27
C TRP A 217 -6.97 -4.31 3.04
N ARG A 218 -6.19 -3.22 3.12
CA ARG A 218 -4.72 -3.28 3.05
C ARG A 218 -4.15 -4.27 4.06
N TRP A 219 -4.74 -4.37 5.25
CA TRP A 219 -4.29 -5.30 6.29
C TRP A 219 -4.32 -6.78 5.87
N LYS A 220 -5.05 -7.13 4.81
CA LYS A 220 -5.06 -8.48 4.24
C LYS A 220 -3.67 -8.97 3.83
N ILE A 221 -2.78 -8.07 3.37
CA ILE A 221 -1.41 -8.45 3.05
C ILE A 221 -0.60 -8.82 4.30
N GLU A 222 -0.86 -8.18 5.43
CA GLU A 222 -0.22 -8.53 6.70
C GLU A 222 -0.73 -9.86 7.24
N SER A 223 -2.04 -10.12 7.12
CA SER A 223 -2.62 -11.43 7.45
C SER A 223 -2.02 -12.54 6.58
N PHE A 224 -1.88 -12.29 5.27
CA PHE A 224 -1.21 -13.20 4.35
C PHE A 224 0.23 -13.51 4.80
N PHE A 225 1.03 -12.50 5.13
CA PHE A 225 2.39 -12.72 5.64
C PHE A 225 2.42 -13.41 7.00
N LYS A 226 1.45 -13.15 7.90
CA LYS A 226 1.34 -13.86 9.18
C LYS A 226 1.05 -15.36 8.99
N TRP A 227 0.19 -15.71 8.04
CA TRP A 227 -0.08 -17.11 7.70
C TRP A 227 1.14 -17.80 7.08
N LEU A 228 1.87 -17.11 6.20
CA LEU A 228 3.14 -17.63 5.68
C LEU A 228 4.14 -17.88 6.82
N LYS A 229 4.40 -16.87 7.66
CA LYS A 229 5.51 -16.91 8.62
C LYS A 229 5.28 -17.81 9.82
N SER A 230 4.12 -17.74 10.46
CA SER A 230 3.94 -18.35 11.80
C SER A 230 2.62 -19.09 11.99
N HIS A 231 1.52 -18.64 11.39
CA HIS A 231 0.18 -19.15 11.70
C HIS A 231 -0.36 -20.20 10.71
N GLY A 232 0.40 -20.53 9.66
CA GLY A 232 -0.01 -21.50 8.65
C GLY A 232 1.13 -22.34 8.11
N GLN A 233 2.12 -21.71 7.48
CA GLN A 233 3.16 -22.42 6.70
C GLN A 233 4.52 -22.49 7.40
N GLN A 234 4.70 -21.73 8.49
CA GLN A 234 5.92 -21.69 9.31
C GLN A 234 7.19 -21.51 8.47
N THR A 235 7.20 -20.56 7.53
CA THR A 235 8.30 -20.38 6.56
C THR A 235 9.67 -20.23 7.19
N GLU A 236 9.75 -19.67 8.40
CA GLU A 236 11.00 -19.46 9.13
C GLU A 236 11.59 -20.76 9.72
N GLN A 237 10.80 -21.84 9.76
CA GLN A 237 11.23 -23.17 10.24
C GLN A 237 11.57 -24.13 9.09
N TRP A 238 11.58 -23.62 7.84
CA TRP A 238 11.87 -24.42 6.67
C TRP A 238 13.34 -24.81 6.60
N CYS A 239 13.62 -26.09 6.36
CA CYS A 239 14.99 -26.61 6.27
C CYS A 239 15.60 -26.51 4.85
N GLN A 240 14.97 -25.80 3.92
CA GLN A 240 15.54 -25.57 2.59
C GLN A 240 16.77 -24.65 2.69
N HIS A 241 17.85 -25.00 1.98
CA HIS A 241 19.13 -24.28 2.07
C HIS A 241 19.46 -23.35 0.89
N THR A 242 18.64 -23.37 -0.16
CA THR A 242 18.83 -22.56 -1.38
C THR A 242 17.62 -21.69 -1.68
N GLY A 243 17.84 -20.47 -2.18
CA GLY A 243 16.79 -19.55 -2.58
C GLY A 243 15.78 -20.17 -3.56
N ALA A 244 16.28 -20.91 -4.56
CA ALA A 244 15.44 -21.62 -5.53
C ALA A 244 14.49 -22.65 -4.89
N SER A 245 14.96 -23.40 -3.89
CA SER A 245 14.12 -24.39 -3.18
C SER A 245 13.07 -23.71 -2.31
N ILE A 246 13.44 -22.60 -1.67
CA ILE A 246 12.53 -21.78 -0.87
C ILE A 246 11.46 -21.16 -1.77
N ALA A 247 11.86 -20.54 -2.88
CA ALA A 247 10.95 -19.92 -3.84
C ALA A 247 9.90 -20.92 -4.36
N LYS A 248 10.31 -22.12 -4.79
CA LYS A 248 9.36 -23.17 -5.25
C LYS A 248 8.34 -23.55 -4.18
N ARG A 249 8.77 -23.69 -2.93
CA ARG A 249 7.87 -24.03 -1.82
C ARG A 249 6.98 -22.84 -1.43
N LEU A 250 7.50 -21.61 -1.50
CA LEU A 250 6.74 -20.38 -1.27
C LEU A 250 5.54 -20.26 -2.20
N LEU A 251 5.66 -20.63 -3.48
CA LEU A 251 4.53 -20.58 -4.42
C LEU A 251 3.37 -21.47 -3.98
N ILE A 252 3.68 -22.70 -3.54
CA ILE A 252 2.66 -23.65 -3.05
C ILE A 252 2.03 -23.12 -1.75
N ALA A 253 2.87 -22.67 -0.81
CA ALA A 253 2.45 -22.13 0.47
C ALA A 253 1.56 -20.87 0.32
N ALA A 254 1.92 -19.96 -0.58
CA ALA A 254 1.19 -18.73 -0.84
C ALA A 254 -0.19 -18.99 -1.44
N MET A 255 -0.31 -19.94 -2.37
CA MET A 255 -1.61 -20.33 -2.92
C MET A 255 -2.51 -20.98 -1.87
N ALA A 256 -1.94 -21.80 -0.97
CA ALA A 256 -2.70 -22.37 0.15
C ALA A 256 -3.25 -21.28 1.10
N CYS A 257 -2.51 -20.18 1.30
CA CYS A 257 -2.95 -19.05 2.11
C CYS A 257 -4.11 -18.25 1.49
N MET A 258 -4.46 -18.44 0.20
CA MET A 258 -5.61 -17.77 -0.42
C MET A 258 -6.97 -18.40 -0.05
N LEU A 259 -6.96 -19.60 0.52
CA LEU A 259 -8.17 -20.36 0.87
C LEU A 259 -8.65 -20.11 2.31
N VAL A 260 -8.01 -19.18 3.03
CA VAL A 260 -8.25 -18.87 4.46
C VAL A 260 -8.93 -17.50 4.58
#